data_AF-A0A1I4WA70-F1
#
_entry.id   AF-A0A1I4WA70-F1
#
_cell.length_a   1.000
_cell.length_b   1.000
_cell.length_c   1.000
_cell.angle_alpha   90.00
_cell.angle_beta   90.00
_cell.angle_gamma   90.00
#
_symmetry.space_group_name_H-M   'P 1'
#
loop_
_entity.id
_entity.type
_entity.pdbx_description
1 polymer ?
#
loop_
_entity_poly.entity_id
_entity_poly.type
_entity_poly.pdbx_seq_one_letter_code
_entity_poly.pdbx_strand_id
1 'polypeptide(L)'
;MGMLDKLFGKKQNAPKNEVANETSQIENNESNEIKNNSVEKLNIDTSQTLEKFLHMTDEILKFLINKLQEINSLEQEIFERSKSLKNPKEPNQLQPGEKELWAEYAKRRKEITNPISLNQSEEGSRSFGKPTKYEYLNYPNTQISFIMKSANRAVIEIIYEYGIKSKDQFILKKEGENWKIDSKKYGFPDESTWHKDEL
;
A
#
# COMPACT_ATOMS: atom_id res chain seq x y z
N MET A 1 -74.69 3.16 21.59
CA MET A 1 -74.64 4.44 20.84
C MET A 1 -73.26 4.47 20.16
N GLY A 2 -73.06 4.28 18.87
CA GLY A 2 -73.86 3.97 17.69
C GLY A 2 -72.86 3.58 16.58
N MET A 3 -73.27 2.67 15.68
CA MET A 3 -72.56 2.33 14.43
C MET A 3 -72.57 3.49 13.43
N LEU A 4 -71.62 3.52 12.49
CA LEU A 4 -71.72 3.88 11.05
C LEU A 4 -70.29 3.99 10.48
N ASP A 5 -69.70 2.99 9.81
CA ASP A 5 -69.89 2.48 8.43
C ASP A 5 -69.50 3.47 7.30
N LYS A 6 -68.41 3.09 6.57
CA LYS A 6 -68.21 3.08 5.09
C LYS A 6 -68.18 4.39 4.24
N LEU A 7 -67.08 4.59 3.47
CA LEU A 7 -66.98 4.47 1.99
C LEU A 7 -65.81 5.27 1.33
N PHE A 8 -64.99 4.52 0.59
CA PHE A 8 -64.21 4.78 -0.64
C PHE A 8 -63.94 6.20 -1.20
N GLY A 9 -62.66 6.42 -1.60
CA GLY A 9 -62.22 7.34 -2.65
C GLY A 9 -60.83 6.97 -3.20
N LYS A 10 -60.70 6.80 -4.53
CA LYS A 10 -59.54 6.24 -5.26
C LYS A 10 -58.53 7.31 -5.73
N LYS A 11 -57.26 6.87 -5.83
CA LYS A 11 -56.14 7.28 -6.73
C LYS A 11 -55.44 8.64 -6.51
N GLN A 12 -54.11 8.60 -6.35
CA GLN A 12 -53.14 8.90 -7.42
C GLN A 12 -51.71 8.48 -7.01
N ASN A 13 -50.95 7.98 -7.99
CA ASN A 13 -49.57 7.49 -7.88
C ASN A 13 -48.56 8.64 -7.79
N ALA A 14 -47.50 8.46 -7.00
CA ALA A 14 -46.21 9.15 -7.17
C ALA A 14 -45.08 8.15 -6.90
N PRO A 15 -44.04 8.05 -7.75
CA PRO A 15 -42.89 7.19 -7.48
C PRO A 15 -42.02 7.86 -6.40
N LYS A 16 -41.69 7.13 -5.34
CA LYS A 16 -40.58 7.52 -4.45
C LYS A 16 -39.29 7.08 -5.13
N ASN A 17 -38.51 8.07 -5.56
CA ASN A 17 -37.14 7.88 -6.02
C ASN A 17 -36.30 7.17 -4.94
N GLU A 18 -35.75 6.01 -5.28
CA GLU A 18 -34.49 5.53 -4.70
C GLU A 18 -33.38 6.46 -5.19
N VAL A 19 -32.85 7.29 -4.28
CA VAL A 19 -31.54 7.93 -4.46
C VAL A 19 -30.73 7.56 -3.23
N ALA A 20 -30.05 6.41 -3.31
CA ALA A 20 -28.93 6.08 -2.47
C ALA A 20 -28.06 5.08 -3.21
N ASN A 21 -26.75 5.33 -3.23
CA ASN A 21 -25.66 4.46 -3.72
C ASN A 21 -25.17 4.61 -5.17
N GLU A 22 -24.97 5.84 -5.67
CA GLU A 22 -24.05 6.05 -6.80
C GLU A 22 -22.68 6.58 -6.35
N THR A 23 -22.59 7.35 -5.26
CA THR A 23 -21.31 7.93 -4.80
C THR A 23 -20.34 6.88 -4.25
N SER A 24 -20.84 5.82 -3.63
CA SER A 24 -20.01 4.78 -2.99
C SER A 24 -19.44 3.75 -3.97
N GLN A 25 -19.95 3.66 -5.20
CA GLN A 25 -19.47 2.69 -6.20
C GLN A 25 -18.37 3.26 -7.10
N ILE A 26 -18.38 4.58 -7.33
CA ILE A 26 -17.43 5.25 -8.23
C ILE A 26 -16.03 5.32 -7.60
N GLU A 27 -15.92 5.70 -6.32
CA GLU A 27 -14.62 5.77 -5.61
C GLU A 27 -13.96 4.39 -5.46
N ASN A 28 -14.76 3.34 -5.28
CA ASN A 28 -14.27 1.96 -5.18
C ASN A 28 -13.81 1.40 -6.53
N ASN A 29 -14.45 1.79 -7.62
CA ASN A 29 -14.09 1.36 -8.97
C ASN A 29 -12.84 2.08 -9.48
N GLU A 30 -12.72 3.40 -9.32
CA GLU A 30 -11.50 4.15 -9.68
C GLU A 30 -10.29 3.69 -8.86
N SER A 31 -10.47 3.48 -7.55
CA SER A 31 -9.40 2.96 -6.69
C SER A 31 -8.95 1.56 -7.11
N ASN A 32 -9.85 0.70 -7.59
CA ASN A 32 -9.51 -0.64 -8.05
C ASN A 32 -8.89 -0.64 -9.47
N GLU A 33 -9.33 0.25 -10.36
CA GLU A 33 -8.75 0.41 -11.70
C GLU A 33 -7.32 0.98 -11.63
N ILE A 34 -7.08 1.97 -10.77
CA ILE A 34 -5.75 2.54 -10.53
C ILE A 34 -4.82 1.50 -9.88
N LYS A 35 -5.32 0.66 -8.96
CA LYS A 35 -4.56 -0.43 -8.33
C LYS A 35 -4.22 -1.55 -9.31
N ASN A 36 -5.11 -1.89 -10.24
CA ASN A 36 -4.86 -2.93 -11.24
C ASN A 36 -3.87 -2.45 -12.32
N ASN A 37 -3.95 -1.18 -12.77
CA ASN A 37 -3.01 -0.60 -13.73
C ASN A 37 -1.57 -0.46 -13.20
N SER A 38 -1.39 -0.36 -11.88
CA SER A 38 -0.09 -0.25 -11.23
C SER A 38 0.82 -1.45 -11.49
N VAL A 39 0.26 -2.67 -11.49
CA VAL A 39 1.04 -3.90 -11.65
C VAL A 39 1.36 -4.19 -13.12
N GLU A 40 0.48 -3.82 -14.06
CA GLU A 40 0.68 -4.06 -15.50
C GLU A 40 1.86 -3.27 -16.11
N LYS A 41 2.35 -2.24 -15.42
CA LYS A 41 3.49 -1.42 -15.89
C LYS A 41 4.85 -1.91 -15.37
N LEU A 42 4.88 -2.91 -14.49
CA LEU A 42 6.11 -3.36 -13.83
C LEU A 42 6.86 -4.37 -14.69
N ASN A 43 8.18 -4.22 -14.79
CA ASN A 43 9.04 -5.16 -15.50
C ASN A 43 9.30 -6.39 -14.61
N ILE A 44 8.47 -7.42 -14.76
CA ILE A 44 8.48 -8.62 -13.91
C ILE A 44 9.26 -9.76 -14.60
N ASP A 45 10.30 -10.24 -13.93
CA ASP A 45 11.08 -11.43 -14.29
C ASP A 45 10.69 -12.61 -13.38
N THR A 46 10.21 -13.70 -13.98
CA THR A 46 9.86 -14.95 -13.29
C THR A 46 10.82 -16.10 -13.61
N SER A 47 11.96 -15.84 -14.26
CA SER A 47 12.91 -16.86 -14.75
C SER A 47 13.42 -17.82 -13.67
N GLN A 48 13.47 -17.36 -12.41
CA GLN A 48 13.93 -18.17 -11.27
C GLN A 48 12.80 -18.86 -10.49
N THR A 49 11.54 -18.70 -10.93
CA THR A 49 10.37 -19.35 -10.32
C THR A 49 10.13 -20.72 -10.95
N LEU A 50 9.84 -21.72 -10.11
CA LEU A 50 9.44 -23.03 -10.62
C LEU A 50 8.08 -22.93 -11.33
N GLU A 51 7.95 -23.58 -12.47
CA GLU A 51 6.76 -23.52 -13.35
C GLU A 51 5.43 -23.74 -12.60
N LYS A 52 5.41 -24.73 -11.69
CA LYS A 52 4.23 -25.04 -10.86
C LYS A 52 3.76 -23.90 -9.95
N PHE A 53 4.56 -22.86 -9.73
CA PHE A 53 4.25 -21.70 -8.90
C PHE A 53 4.02 -20.40 -9.70
N LEU A 54 4.16 -20.42 -11.02
CA LEU A 54 3.97 -19.21 -11.84
C LEU A 54 2.56 -18.61 -11.68
N HIS A 55 1.55 -19.45 -11.46
CA HIS A 55 0.17 -19.01 -11.21
C HIS A 55 -0.01 -18.15 -9.94
N MET A 56 0.95 -18.18 -9.00
CA MET A 56 0.91 -17.39 -7.77
C MET A 56 1.55 -15.99 -7.92
N THR A 57 2.21 -15.73 -9.05
CA THR A 57 2.96 -14.48 -9.29
C THR A 57 2.08 -13.25 -9.08
N ASP A 58 0.92 -13.21 -9.75
CA ASP A 58 0.03 -12.05 -9.71
C ASP A 58 -0.54 -11.82 -8.32
N GLU A 59 -0.96 -12.88 -7.63
CA GLU A 59 -1.53 -12.79 -6.27
C GLU A 59 -0.52 -12.17 -5.29
N ILE A 60 0.70 -12.71 -5.26
CA ILE A 60 1.72 -12.32 -4.30
C ILE A 60 2.29 -10.94 -4.63
N LEU A 61 2.51 -10.64 -5.92
CA LEU A 61 2.97 -9.31 -6.34
C LEU A 61 1.91 -8.25 -6.06
N LYS A 62 0.63 -8.50 -6.40
CA LYS A 62 -0.46 -7.56 -6.07
C LYS A 62 -0.52 -7.30 -4.57
N PHE A 63 -0.42 -8.35 -3.75
CA PHE A 63 -0.38 -8.20 -2.29
C PHE A 63 0.77 -7.27 -1.85
N LEU A 64 2.00 -7.54 -2.27
CA LEU A 64 3.16 -6.76 -1.84
C LEU A 64 3.09 -5.32 -2.37
N ILE A 65 2.92 -5.13 -3.68
CA ILE A 65 2.99 -3.82 -4.34
C ILE A 65 1.89 -2.90 -3.82
N ASN A 66 0.67 -3.39 -3.63
CA ASN A 66 -0.41 -2.58 -3.06
C ASN A 66 -0.04 -2.05 -1.68
N LYS A 67 0.59 -2.87 -0.83
CA LYS A 67 1.02 -2.44 0.51
C LYS A 67 2.18 -1.45 0.48
N LEU A 68 3.15 -1.65 -0.40
CA LEU A 68 4.23 -0.68 -0.58
C LEU A 68 3.70 0.66 -1.11
N GLN A 69 2.68 0.65 -1.97
CA GLN A 69 2.03 1.87 -2.48
C GLN A 69 1.16 2.57 -1.44
N GLU A 70 0.45 1.83 -0.59
CA GLU A 70 -0.24 2.40 0.58
C GLU A 70 0.74 3.16 1.49
N ILE A 71 1.89 2.54 1.77
CA ILE A 71 2.97 3.18 2.54
C ILE A 71 3.51 4.42 1.83
N ASN A 72 3.79 4.30 0.53
CA ASN A 72 4.31 5.39 -0.28
C ASN A 72 3.39 6.62 -0.23
N SER A 73 2.08 6.39 -0.40
CA SER A 73 1.07 7.46 -0.40
C SER A 73 0.98 8.14 0.96
N LEU A 74 1.05 7.36 2.05
CA LEU A 74 1.09 7.91 3.41
C LEU A 74 2.33 8.80 3.62
N GLU A 75 3.52 8.35 3.21
CA GLU A 75 4.74 9.15 3.35
C GLU A 75 4.68 10.44 2.51
N GLN A 76 4.10 10.39 1.31
CA GLN A 76 3.91 11.58 0.46
C GLN A 76 2.99 12.60 1.13
N GLU A 77 1.84 12.16 1.65
CA GLU A 77 0.90 13.01 2.39
C GLU A 77 1.57 13.68 3.60
N ILE A 78 2.26 12.89 4.44
CA ILE A 78 2.93 13.37 5.65
C ILE A 78 4.06 14.34 5.29
N PHE A 79 4.81 14.07 4.23
CA PHE A 79 5.87 14.96 3.77
C PHE A 79 5.33 16.33 3.34
N GLU A 80 4.26 16.40 2.56
CA GLU A 80 3.68 17.68 2.13
C GLU A 80 3.05 18.45 3.29
N ARG A 81 2.43 17.76 4.25
CA ARG A 81 1.95 18.36 5.50
C ARG A 81 3.10 18.91 6.34
N SER A 82 4.18 18.14 6.51
CA SER A 82 5.39 18.57 7.22
C SER A 82 6.02 19.81 6.57
N LYS A 83 6.11 19.82 5.22
CA LYS A 83 6.60 20.97 4.46
C LYS A 83 5.75 22.22 4.69
N SER A 84 4.43 22.06 4.80
CA SER A 84 3.50 23.17 5.05
C SER A 84 3.62 23.76 6.47
N LEU A 85 4.13 22.98 7.43
CA LEU A 85 4.41 23.45 8.80
C LEU A 85 5.71 24.24 8.91
N LYS A 86 6.65 24.12 7.95
CA LYS A 86 7.96 24.76 8.04
C LYS A 86 7.85 26.28 7.98
N ASN A 87 8.34 26.96 9.01
CA ASN A 87 8.62 28.39 8.98
C ASN A 87 9.97 28.65 8.29
N PRO A 88 10.01 29.33 7.13
CA PRO A 88 11.26 29.61 6.41
C PRO A 88 12.24 30.49 7.20
N LYS A 89 11.74 31.28 8.16
CA LYS A 89 12.57 32.18 8.97
C LYS A 89 13.27 31.44 10.12
N GLU A 90 12.69 30.33 10.57
CA GLU A 90 13.18 29.54 11.70
C GLU A 90 13.17 28.04 11.34
N PRO A 91 13.90 27.64 10.28
CA PRO A 91 13.78 26.30 9.71
C PRO A 91 14.29 25.18 10.63
N ASN A 92 15.12 25.55 11.62
CA ASN A 92 15.74 24.60 12.56
C ASN A 92 14.95 24.46 13.88
N GLN A 93 13.85 25.18 14.05
CA GLN A 93 13.00 25.05 15.23
C GLN A 93 11.91 24.00 15.02
N LEU A 94 11.55 23.29 16.09
CA LEU A 94 10.40 22.39 16.07
C LEU A 94 9.13 23.22 15.81
N GLN A 95 8.43 22.90 14.73
CA GLN A 95 7.25 23.67 14.35
C GLN A 95 6.04 23.22 15.16
N PRO A 96 5.10 24.13 15.49
CA PRO A 96 3.82 23.73 16.08
C PRO A 96 3.11 22.70 15.19
N GLY A 97 2.63 21.60 15.78
CA GLY A 97 1.97 20.52 15.03
C GLY A 97 2.90 19.42 14.50
N GLU A 98 4.22 19.61 14.54
CA GLU A 98 5.18 18.63 14.01
C GLU A 98 5.17 17.34 14.84
N LYS A 99 5.10 17.45 16.18
CA LYS A 99 5.05 16.29 17.09
C LYS A 99 3.78 15.47 16.88
N GLU A 100 2.64 16.14 16.72
CA GLU A 100 1.34 15.51 16.45
C GLU A 100 1.36 14.79 15.09
N LEU A 101 1.96 15.42 14.07
CA LEU A 101 2.11 14.82 12.75
C LEU A 101 3.00 13.56 12.79
N TRP A 102 4.10 13.58 13.54
CA TRP A 102 4.95 12.40 13.75
C TRP A 102 4.22 11.27 14.47
N ALA A 103 3.42 11.58 15.49
CA ALA A 103 2.62 10.59 16.21
C ALA A 103 1.53 9.97 15.30
N GLU A 104 0.88 10.79 14.49
CA GLU A 104 -0.10 10.35 13.49
C GLU A 104 0.55 9.42 12.45
N TYR A 105 1.70 9.84 11.89
CA TYR A 105 2.45 9.03 10.93
C TYR A 105 2.85 7.67 11.52
N ALA A 106 3.43 7.66 12.72
CA ALA A 106 3.84 6.41 13.37
C ALA A 106 2.65 5.47 13.59
N LYS A 107 1.49 6.00 13.98
CA LYS A 107 0.25 5.23 14.16
C LYS A 107 -0.24 4.65 12.83
N ARG A 108 -0.47 5.49 11.82
CA ARG A 108 -0.99 5.08 10.51
C ARG A 108 -0.05 4.12 9.79
N ARG A 109 1.26 4.31 9.93
CA ARG A 109 2.27 3.39 9.39
C ARG A 109 2.16 2.01 10.04
N LYS A 110 2.03 1.95 11.37
CA LYS A 110 1.83 0.68 12.11
C LYS A 110 0.53 -0.02 11.71
N GLU A 111 -0.55 0.72 11.44
CA GLU A 111 -1.82 0.15 10.98
C GLU A 111 -1.68 -0.54 9.61
N ILE A 112 -0.78 -0.07 8.74
CA ILE A 112 -0.48 -0.70 7.44
C ILE A 112 0.47 -1.88 7.59
N THR A 113 1.53 -1.76 8.39
CA THR A 113 2.62 -2.74 8.44
C THR A 113 2.36 -3.92 9.39
N ASN A 114 1.67 -3.70 10.52
CA ASN A 114 1.46 -4.75 11.52
C ASN A 114 0.65 -5.95 11.02
N PRO A 115 -0.42 -5.78 10.22
CA PRO A 115 -1.20 -6.92 9.72
C PRO A 115 -0.43 -7.79 8.72
N ILE A 116 0.56 -7.21 8.03
CA ILE A 116 1.25 -7.85 6.91
C ILE A 116 2.66 -8.36 7.27
N SER A 117 3.21 -7.97 8.43
CA SER A 117 4.55 -8.41 8.87
C SER A 117 4.46 -9.57 9.84
N LEU A 118 5.36 -10.56 9.70
CA LEU A 118 5.58 -11.59 10.72
C LEU A 118 6.46 -11.09 11.87
N ASN A 119 7.33 -10.13 11.59
CA ASN A 119 8.26 -9.57 12.56
C ASN A 119 7.90 -8.09 12.75
N GLN A 120 7.11 -7.82 13.78
CA GLN A 120 6.74 -6.45 14.13
C GLN A 120 7.96 -5.75 14.74
N SER A 121 8.31 -4.58 14.21
CA SER A 121 9.24 -3.69 14.90
C SER A 121 8.44 -2.88 15.92
N GLU A 122 8.93 -2.83 17.17
CA GLU A 122 8.33 -1.97 18.19
C GLU A 122 8.57 -0.50 17.88
N GLU A 123 9.67 -0.22 17.18
CA GLU A 123 10.03 1.10 16.71
C GLU A 123 9.25 1.43 15.44
N GLY A 124 8.47 2.51 15.49
CA GLY A 124 7.80 3.03 14.30
C GLY A 124 8.84 3.51 13.27
N SER A 125 8.42 3.62 12.00
CA SER A 125 9.28 4.14 10.94
C SER A 125 9.95 5.46 11.38
N ARG A 126 11.28 5.46 11.36
CA ARG A 126 12.11 6.55 11.90
C ARG A 126 12.27 7.71 10.93
N SER A 127 11.66 7.64 9.75
CA SER A 127 11.78 8.69 8.74
C SER A 127 10.61 8.70 7.76
N PHE A 128 10.36 9.88 7.19
CA PHE A 128 9.67 10.09 5.93
C PHE A 128 10.42 11.22 5.21
N GLY A 129 10.41 11.24 3.89
CA GLY A 129 11.22 12.18 3.12
C GLY A 129 10.87 12.19 1.65
N LYS A 130 11.67 12.91 0.87
CA LYS A 130 11.60 12.89 -0.58
C LYS A 130 12.97 12.46 -1.14
N PRO A 131 13.04 11.39 -1.95
CA PRO A 131 11.93 10.54 -2.37
C PRO A 131 11.34 9.75 -1.19
N THR A 132 10.09 9.33 -1.32
CA THR A 132 9.49 8.41 -0.36
C THR A 132 10.10 7.01 -0.51
N LYS A 133 10.00 6.20 0.54
CA LYS A 133 10.72 4.92 0.66
C LYS A 133 10.47 3.97 -0.52
N TYR A 134 9.26 3.99 -1.06
CA TYR A 134 8.84 3.14 -2.17
C TYR A 134 8.47 3.93 -3.44
N GLU A 135 8.96 5.18 -3.57
CA GLU A 135 8.67 6.03 -4.74
C GLU A 135 9.17 5.40 -6.04
N TYR A 136 10.22 4.58 -5.92
CA TYR A 136 10.83 3.85 -7.04
C TYR A 136 9.86 2.91 -7.76
N LEU A 137 8.74 2.51 -7.15
CA LEU A 137 7.73 1.69 -7.83
C LEU A 137 7.10 2.42 -9.04
N ASN A 138 7.23 3.75 -9.09
CA ASN A 138 6.75 4.56 -10.21
C ASN A 138 7.82 4.80 -11.27
N TYR A 139 9.07 4.38 -11.05
CA TYR A 139 10.15 4.60 -12.01
C TYR A 139 10.05 3.61 -13.17
N PRO A 140 10.22 4.07 -14.43
CA PRO A 140 10.05 3.22 -15.61
C PRO A 140 11.09 2.10 -15.69
N ASN A 141 12.24 2.27 -15.06
CA ASN A 141 13.36 1.32 -15.09
C ASN A 141 13.38 0.35 -13.90
N THR A 142 12.35 0.37 -13.05
CA THR A 142 12.26 -0.54 -11.91
C THR A 142 12.00 -1.95 -12.40
N GLN A 143 12.87 -2.87 -12.00
CA GLN A 143 12.82 -4.29 -12.34
C GLN A 143 12.42 -5.09 -11.11
N ILE A 144 11.52 -6.04 -11.28
CA ILE A 144 11.02 -6.90 -10.21
C ILE A 144 11.30 -8.34 -10.59
N SER A 145 12.05 -9.06 -9.76
CA SER A 145 12.23 -10.50 -9.91
C SER A 145 11.35 -11.22 -8.90
N PHE A 146 10.43 -12.05 -9.40
CA PHE A 146 9.63 -12.95 -8.59
C PHE A 146 10.26 -14.34 -8.56
N ILE A 147 10.58 -14.81 -7.36
CA ILE A 147 11.32 -16.05 -7.12
C ILE A 147 10.55 -16.94 -6.14
N MET A 148 9.99 -18.04 -6.62
CA MET A 148 9.29 -19.01 -5.80
C MET A 148 9.74 -20.44 -6.06
N LYS A 149 10.26 -21.09 -5.01
CA LYS A 149 10.78 -22.47 -5.05
C LYS A 149 10.01 -23.44 -4.13
N SER A 150 9.16 -22.93 -3.26
CA SER A 150 8.27 -23.72 -2.40
C SER A 150 6.92 -23.04 -2.23
N ALA A 151 5.89 -23.81 -1.89
CA ALA A 151 4.52 -23.30 -1.76
C ALA A 151 4.35 -22.27 -0.63
N ASN A 152 5.24 -22.28 0.36
CA ASN A 152 5.09 -21.47 1.58
C ASN A 152 6.08 -20.31 1.65
N ARG A 153 6.89 -20.08 0.60
CA ARG A 153 7.91 -19.03 0.59
C ARG A 153 8.12 -18.45 -0.80
N ALA A 154 7.96 -17.14 -0.90
CA ALA A 154 8.29 -16.35 -2.08
C ALA A 154 9.37 -15.32 -1.72
N VAL A 155 10.19 -14.97 -2.71
CA VAL A 155 11.18 -13.89 -2.62
C VAL A 155 10.92 -12.95 -3.77
N ILE A 156 10.83 -11.66 -3.45
CA ILE A 156 10.64 -10.59 -4.43
C ILE A 156 11.85 -9.68 -4.31
N GLU A 157 12.60 -9.55 -5.40
CA GLU A 157 13.72 -8.62 -5.48
C GLU A 157 13.33 -7.47 -6.39
N ILE A 158 13.59 -6.24 -5.95
CA ILE A 158 13.27 -5.03 -6.70
C ILE A 158 14.57 -4.26 -6.92
N ILE A 159 14.95 -4.08 -8.18
CA ILE A 159 16.11 -3.29 -8.58
C ILE A 159 15.59 -1.97 -9.12
N TYR A 160 16.15 -0.88 -8.62
CA TYR A 160 15.76 0.47 -9.00
C TYR A 160 16.96 1.42 -8.97
N GLU A 161 16.79 2.61 -9.53
CA GLU A 161 17.84 3.61 -9.58
C GLU A 161 17.31 4.96 -9.11
N TYR A 162 17.92 5.49 -8.04
CA TYR A 162 17.69 6.85 -7.56
C TYR A 162 19.04 7.46 -7.17
N GLY A 163 19.69 8.13 -8.13
CA GLY A 163 21.07 8.59 -8.00
C GLY A 163 22.10 7.45 -8.04
N ILE A 164 21.89 6.40 -7.24
CA ILE A 164 22.67 5.16 -7.24
C ILE A 164 21.69 3.99 -7.47
N LYS A 165 22.15 2.98 -8.20
CA LYS A 165 21.39 1.75 -8.43
C LYS A 165 21.37 0.91 -7.15
N SER A 166 20.18 0.55 -6.70
CA SER A 166 19.93 -0.13 -5.43
C SER A 166 19.05 -1.35 -5.65
N LYS A 167 19.01 -2.24 -4.65
CA LYS A 167 18.12 -3.39 -4.65
C LYS A 167 17.48 -3.59 -3.28
N ASP A 168 16.18 -3.88 -3.29
CA ASP A 168 15.41 -4.33 -2.14
C ASP A 168 15.04 -5.81 -2.31
N GLN A 169 15.00 -6.55 -1.20
CA GLN A 169 14.54 -7.93 -1.17
C GLN A 169 13.47 -8.08 -0.10
N PHE A 170 12.31 -8.60 -0.50
CA PHE A 170 11.21 -8.98 0.37
C PHE A 170 11.11 -10.49 0.40
N ILE A 171 11.19 -11.08 1.60
CA ILE A 171 10.94 -12.49 1.82
C ILE A 171 9.53 -12.62 2.37
N LEU A 172 8.67 -13.35 1.67
CA LEU A 172 7.29 -13.61 2.07
C LEU A 172 7.13 -15.07 2.48
N LYS A 173 6.32 -15.29 3.51
CA LYS A 173 5.93 -16.62 3.97
C LYS A 173 4.41 -16.73 4.02
N LYS A 174 3.93 -17.93 3.74
CA LYS A 174 2.50 -18.26 3.86
C LYS A 174 2.18 -18.58 5.33
N GLU A 175 1.22 -17.88 5.91
CA GLU A 175 0.66 -18.11 7.24
C GLU A 175 -0.84 -18.40 7.10
N GLY A 176 -1.21 -19.68 7.24
CA GLY A 176 -2.56 -20.14 6.89
C GLY A 176 -2.81 -19.93 5.39
N GLU A 177 -3.85 -19.19 5.04
CA GLU A 177 -4.13 -18.81 3.65
C GLU A 177 -3.55 -17.44 3.24
N ASN A 178 -2.93 -16.71 4.17
CA ASN A 178 -2.47 -15.35 3.91
C ASN A 178 -0.95 -15.30 3.69
N TRP A 179 -0.51 -14.41 2.81
CA TRP A 179 0.90 -14.05 2.69
C TRP A 179 1.28 -12.96 3.67
N LYS A 180 2.45 -13.11 4.30
CA LYS A 180 3.04 -12.09 5.16
C LYS A 180 4.51 -11.90 4.84
N ILE A 181 5.00 -10.69 5.10
CA ILE A 181 6.40 -10.31 4.94
C ILE A 181 7.16 -10.80 6.16
N ASP A 182 8.09 -11.72 5.92
CA ASP A 182 9.00 -12.26 6.93
C ASP A 182 10.18 -11.33 7.16
N SER A 183 10.78 -10.80 6.09
CA SER A 183 11.87 -9.83 6.22
C SER A 183 12.01 -8.95 4.99
N LYS A 184 12.53 -7.74 5.21
CA LYS A 184 13.03 -6.83 4.18
C LYS A 184 14.54 -6.72 4.32
N LYS A 185 15.22 -6.62 3.18
CA LYS A 185 16.65 -6.31 3.10
C LYS A 185 16.89 -5.32 1.99
N TYR A 186 17.99 -4.60 2.06
CA TYR A 186 18.50 -3.76 0.99
C TYR A 186 19.96 -4.09 0.67
N GLY A 187 20.42 -3.65 -0.50
CA GLY A 187 21.82 -3.71 -0.89
C GLY A 187 22.05 -2.98 -2.21
N PHE A 188 23.22 -3.19 -2.79
CA PHE A 188 23.59 -2.64 -4.09
C PHE A 188 23.75 -3.78 -5.12
N PRO A 189 23.36 -3.60 -6.38
CA PRO A 189 23.43 -4.65 -7.40
C PRO A 189 24.84 -5.22 -7.59
N ASP A 190 25.86 -4.38 -7.47
CA ASP A 190 27.26 -4.76 -7.66
C ASP A 190 27.87 -5.45 -6.43
N GLU A 191 27.11 -5.57 -5.33
CA GLU A 191 27.53 -6.19 -4.08
C GLU A 191 26.74 -7.47 -3.79
N SER A 192 27.41 -8.46 -3.21
CA SER A 192 26.75 -9.69 -2.74
C SER A 192 26.12 -9.57 -1.35
N THR A 193 26.45 -8.50 -0.62
CA THR A 193 25.98 -8.27 0.74
C THR A 193 24.54 -7.78 0.78
N TRP A 194 23.80 -8.26 1.77
CA TRP A 194 22.46 -7.78 2.09
C TRP A 194 22.42 -7.24 3.52
N HIS A 195 21.81 -6.08 3.68
CA HIS A 195 21.58 -5.44 4.97
C HIS A 195 20.14 -5.60 5.38
N LYS A 196 19.89 -5.92 6.66
CA LYS A 196 18.53 -5.97 7.19
C LYS A 196 17.89 -4.59 7.11
N ASP A 197 16.64 -4.54 6.69
CA ASP A 197 15.82 -3.34 6.72
C ASP A 197 14.48 -3.61 7.43
N GLU A 198 13.80 -2.54 7.79
CA GLU A 198 12.44 -2.56 8.32
C GLU A 198 11.44 -2.18 7.23
N LEU A 199 10.15 -2.45 7.44
CA LEU A 199 9.11 -2.16 6.45
C LEU A 199 8.70 -0.68 6.39
#